data_AF-A0A7C5SRB6-F1
#
_entry.id   AF-A0A7C5SRB6-F1
#
_cell.length_a   1.000
_cell.length_b   1.000
_cell.length_c   1.000
_cell.angle_alpha   90.00
_cell.angle_beta   90.00
_cell.angle_gamma   90.00
#
_symmetry.space_group_name_H-M   'P 1'
#
loop_
_entity.id
_entity.type
_entity.pdbx_description
1 polymer ?
#
loop_
_entity_poly.entity_id
_entity_poly.type
_entity_poly.pdbx_seq_one_letter_code
_entity_poly.pdbx_strand_id
1 'polypeptide(L)'
;MGWVYAFSETEGLGKELLGGKGFALAEMTRLGFPVPPGFTLTTEACRAYLERGAFPEGLWDEVRAQVERLEAATGKRFGGGGEGLPLLVSVRSGAPVSMPGMMDTILNLGLTPDGVQALAEATGQPRFAWDSYRRLVQMYGEVVLGIEAEGFERL
;
A
#
# COMPACT_ATOMS: atom_id res chain seq x y z
N MET A 1 20.40 -4.41 8.58
CA MET A 1 19.64 -4.71 7.35
C MET A 1 18.29 -4.04 7.51
N GLY A 2 17.76 -3.39 6.48
CA GLY A 2 16.51 -2.63 6.59
C GLY A 2 15.29 -3.55 6.52
N TRP A 3 14.16 -3.10 7.04
CA TRP A 3 12.88 -3.78 6.94
C TRP A 3 12.09 -3.36 5.70
N VAL A 4 12.38 -2.19 5.14
CA VAL A 4 11.62 -1.59 4.05
C VAL A 4 12.53 -1.05 2.95
N TYR A 5 12.22 -1.39 1.69
CA TYR A 5 13.00 -0.97 0.53
C TYR A 5 12.11 -0.35 -0.55
N ALA A 6 12.43 0.85 -1.02
CA ALA A 6 11.82 1.44 -2.20
C ALA A 6 12.15 0.59 -3.43
N PHE A 7 11.27 0.54 -4.44
CA PHE A 7 11.53 -0.23 -5.67
C PHE A 7 12.81 0.21 -6.41
N SER A 8 13.27 1.43 -6.18
CA SER A 8 14.51 1.99 -6.73
C SER A 8 15.77 1.66 -5.92
N GLU A 9 15.65 1.05 -4.73
CA GLU A 9 16.73 0.84 -3.77
C GLU A 9 16.92 -0.64 -3.42
N THR A 10 16.80 -1.50 -4.43
CA THR A 10 16.82 -2.96 -4.27
C THR A 10 18.02 -3.63 -4.94
N GLU A 11 19.07 -2.87 -5.26
CA GLU A 11 20.26 -3.44 -5.88
C GLU A 11 20.89 -4.50 -4.97
N GLY A 12 21.15 -5.69 -5.53
CA GLY A 12 21.67 -6.83 -4.77
C GLY A 12 20.65 -7.55 -3.88
N LEU A 13 19.38 -7.12 -3.85
CA LEU A 13 18.34 -7.80 -3.07
C LEU A 13 17.63 -8.88 -3.90
N GLY A 14 17.37 -10.02 -3.27
CA GLY A 14 16.78 -11.18 -3.93
C GLY A 14 15.27 -11.33 -3.73
N LYS A 15 14.67 -12.20 -4.56
CA LYS A 15 13.27 -12.62 -4.46
C LYS A 15 12.90 -13.19 -3.10
N GLU A 16 13.84 -13.85 -2.43
CA GLU A 16 13.63 -14.39 -1.07
C GLU A 16 13.35 -13.30 -0.03
N LEU A 17 13.99 -12.13 -0.17
CA LEU A 17 13.83 -11.01 0.76
C LEU A 17 12.62 -10.14 0.41
N LEU A 18 12.41 -9.87 -0.89
CA LEU A 18 11.37 -8.94 -1.37
C LEU A 18 10.03 -9.63 -1.71
N GLY A 19 10.02 -10.96 -1.74
CA GLY A 19 8.93 -11.71 -2.34
C GLY A 19 8.87 -11.57 -3.86
N GLY A 20 8.04 -12.39 -4.52
CA GLY A 20 7.94 -12.42 -5.97
C GLY A 20 7.41 -11.12 -6.59
N LYS A 21 6.40 -10.50 -5.97
CA LYS A 21 5.80 -9.25 -6.47
C LYS A 21 6.73 -8.05 -6.24
N GLY A 22 7.29 -7.93 -5.04
CA GLY A 22 8.23 -6.84 -4.70
C GLY A 22 9.46 -6.89 -5.60
N PHE A 23 10.05 -8.08 -5.78
CA PHE A 23 11.19 -8.27 -6.68
C PHE A 23 10.85 -7.94 -8.14
N ALA A 24 9.68 -8.36 -8.64
CA ALA A 24 9.26 -8.02 -10.00
C ALA A 24 9.06 -6.50 -10.21
N LEU A 25 8.48 -5.80 -9.23
CA LEU A 25 8.31 -4.35 -9.28
C LEU A 25 9.64 -3.61 -9.26
N ALA A 26 10.58 -4.07 -8.42
CA ALA A 26 11.96 -3.60 -8.40
C ALA A 26 12.67 -3.78 -9.75
N GLU A 27 12.60 -4.97 -10.35
CA GLU A 27 13.22 -5.23 -11.65
C GLU A 27 12.61 -4.39 -12.77
N MET A 28 11.27 -4.26 -12.80
CA MET A 28 10.60 -3.38 -13.77
C MET A 28 11.04 -1.91 -13.60
N THR A 29 11.17 -1.45 -12.34
CA THR A 29 11.65 -0.09 -12.04
C THR A 29 13.09 0.10 -12.53
N ARG A 30 13.97 -0.86 -12.26
CA ARG A 30 15.37 -0.85 -12.71
C ARG A 30 15.52 -0.86 -14.23
N LEU A 31 14.63 -1.57 -14.92
CA LEU A 31 14.58 -1.63 -16.38
C LEU A 31 13.95 -0.38 -17.02
N GLY A 32 13.48 0.59 -16.22
CA GLY A 32 12.92 1.85 -16.71
C GLY A 32 11.47 1.76 -17.17
N PHE A 33 10.73 0.71 -16.80
CA PHE A 33 9.29 0.67 -17.04
C PHE A 33 8.56 1.71 -16.16
N PRO A 34 7.40 2.23 -16.61
CA PRO A 34 6.62 3.22 -15.87
C PRO A 34 5.88 2.58 -14.68
N VAL A 35 6.64 2.15 -13.68
CA VAL A 35 6.12 1.60 -12.42
C VAL A 35 5.79 2.77 -11.47
N PRO A 36 4.57 2.87 -10.92
CA PRO A 36 4.28 3.84 -9.88
C PRO A 36 5.24 3.66 -8.68
N PRO A 37 5.72 4.76 -8.07
CA PRO A 37 6.65 4.67 -6.95
C PRO A 37 6.00 3.90 -5.79
N GLY A 38 6.82 3.12 -5.09
CA GLY A 38 6.38 2.26 -4.01
C GLY A 38 7.56 1.59 -3.31
N PHE A 39 7.23 0.79 -2.30
CA PHE A 39 8.21 0.10 -1.48
C PHE A 39 7.69 -1.28 -1.04
N THR A 40 8.62 -2.12 -0.61
CA THR A 40 8.38 -3.49 -0.14
C THR A 40 8.81 -3.62 1.31
N LEU A 41 7.94 -4.16 2.15
CA LEU A 41 8.32 -4.69 3.47
C LEU A 41 8.90 -6.08 3.25
N THR A 42 10.07 -6.36 3.83
CA THR A 42 10.77 -7.63 3.59
C THR A 42 10.05 -8.83 4.21
N THR A 43 10.34 -10.01 3.67
CA THR A 43 9.92 -11.29 4.26
C THR A 43 10.50 -11.49 5.67
N GLU A 44 11.68 -10.93 5.95
CA GLU A 44 12.30 -10.92 7.28
C GLU A 44 11.50 -10.06 8.28
N ALA A 45 10.98 -8.90 7.86
CA ALA A 45 10.11 -8.09 8.70
C ALA A 45 8.84 -8.85 9.10
N CYS A 46 8.26 -9.59 8.15
CA CYS A 46 7.12 -10.47 8.40
C CYS A 46 7.48 -11.61 9.38
N ARG A 47 8.62 -12.28 9.18
CA ARG A 47 9.07 -13.34 10.09
C ARG A 47 9.26 -12.82 11.52
N ALA A 48 9.94 -11.68 11.66
CA ALA A 48 10.16 -11.05 12.97
C ALA A 48 8.84 -10.67 13.67
N TYR A 49 7.85 -10.18 12.91
CA TYR A 49 6.51 -9.90 13.43
C TYR A 49 5.82 -11.18 13.93
N LEU A 50 5.84 -12.26 13.15
CA LEU A 50 5.20 -13.53 13.51
C LEU A 50 5.85 -14.19 14.73
N GLU A 51 7.18 -14.08 14.88
CA GLU A 51 7.91 -14.62 16.04
C GLU A 51 7.63 -13.85 17.34
N ARG A 52 7.44 -12.54 17.25
CA ARG A 52 7.34 -11.65 18.43
C ARG A 52 5.90 -11.24 18.77
N GLY A 53 4.97 -11.39 17.82
CA GLY A 53 3.62 -10.84 17.93
C GLY A 53 3.56 -9.30 17.94
N ALA A 54 4.65 -8.64 17.54
CA ALA A 54 4.79 -7.18 17.54
C ALA A 54 5.74 -6.74 16.43
N PHE A 55 5.62 -5.49 15.98
CA PHE A 55 6.53 -4.95 14.96
C PHE A 55 7.98 -4.96 15.46
N PRO A 56 8.95 -5.41 14.64
CA PRO A 56 10.35 -5.26 14.99
C PRO A 56 10.72 -3.78 15.12
N GLU A 57 11.69 -3.51 15.98
CA GLU A 57 12.19 -2.15 16.23
C GLU A 57 12.62 -1.48 14.90
N GLY A 58 12.23 -0.22 14.73
CA GLY A 58 12.53 0.58 13.55
C GLY A 58 11.63 0.34 12.33
N LEU A 59 10.89 -0.77 12.23
CA LEU A 59 10.04 -1.05 11.06
C LEU A 59 9.04 0.07 10.80
N TRP A 60 8.33 0.52 11.83
CA TRP A 60 7.30 1.55 11.65
C TRP A 60 7.89 2.91 11.25
N ASP A 61 9.12 3.20 11.67
CA ASP A 61 9.82 4.44 11.31
C ASP A 61 10.26 4.39 9.84
N GLU A 62 10.78 3.24 9.38
CA GLU A 62 11.11 3.03 7.97
C GLU A 62 9.88 3.11 7.06
N VAL A 63 8.73 2.56 7.48
CA VAL A 63 7.47 2.69 6.73
C VAL A 63 7.06 4.16 6.61
N ARG A 64 7.09 4.94 7.70
CA ARG A 64 6.74 6.37 7.65
C ARG A 64 7.69 7.15 6.75
N ALA A 65 8.99 6.90 6.83
CA ALA A 65 9.98 7.52 5.96
C ALA A 65 9.70 7.23 4.47
N GLN A 66 9.28 6.00 4.13
CA GLN A 66 8.94 5.67 2.75
C GLN A 66 7.62 6.31 2.30
N VAL A 67 6.62 6.44 3.19
CA VAL A 67 5.39 7.19 2.87
C VAL A 67 5.71 8.66 2.60
N GLU A 68 6.54 9.32 3.43
CA GLU A 68 6.99 10.70 3.22
C GLU A 68 7.70 10.87 1.87
N ARG A 69 8.50 9.88 1.47
CA ARG A 69 9.14 9.87 0.14
C ARG A 69 8.12 9.76 -1.00
N LEU A 70 7.07 8.96 -0.84
CA LEU A 70 5.97 8.90 -1.81
C LEU A 70 5.22 10.23 -1.90
N GLU A 71 4.99 10.88 -0.75
CA GLU A 71 4.38 12.21 -0.70
C GLU A 71 5.22 13.23 -1.47
N ALA A 72 6.52 13.28 -1.19
CA ALA A 72 7.46 14.16 -1.88
C ALA A 72 7.54 13.88 -3.39
N ALA A 73 7.57 12.61 -3.79
CA ALA A 73 7.65 12.21 -5.20
C ALA A 73 6.36 12.51 -6.00
N THR A 74 5.21 12.55 -5.33
CA THR A 74 3.91 12.70 -5.99
C THR A 74 3.25 14.07 -5.78
N GLY A 75 3.74 14.87 -4.84
CA GLY A 75 3.11 16.13 -4.42
C GLY A 75 1.76 15.94 -3.72
N LYS A 76 1.50 14.74 -3.18
CA LYS A 76 0.24 14.36 -2.51
C LYS A 76 0.50 14.04 -1.05
N ARG A 77 -0.56 14.01 -0.22
CA ARG A 77 -0.44 13.71 1.22
C ARG A 77 -1.27 12.51 1.63
N PHE A 78 -0.69 11.55 2.35
CA PHE A 78 -1.40 10.39 2.86
C PHE A 78 -2.41 10.84 3.92
N GLY A 79 -3.68 10.48 3.75
CA GLY A 79 -4.77 11.01 4.56
C GLY A 79 -5.16 12.47 4.27
N GLY A 80 -4.61 13.08 3.21
CA GLY A 80 -4.94 14.45 2.79
C GLY A 80 -6.40 14.60 2.33
N GLY A 81 -6.89 15.84 2.33
CA GLY A 81 -8.28 16.14 1.95
C GLY A 81 -8.74 17.58 2.13
N GLY A 82 -8.06 18.36 2.98
CA GLY A 82 -8.32 19.79 3.15
C GLY A 82 -7.28 20.73 2.50
N GLU A 83 -5.99 20.35 2.54
CA GLU A 83 -4.87 21.21 2.11
C GLU A 83 -4.09 20.64 0.90
N GLY A 84 -4.64 19.63 0.22
CA GLY A 84 -3.98 19.01 -0.93
C GLY A 84 -4.62 17.69 -1.38
N LEU A 85 -4.16 17.17 -2.51
CA LEU A 85 -4.63 15.91 -3.05
C LEU A 85 -4.24 14.72 -2.16
N PRO A 86 -5.15 13.75 -1.94
CA PRO A 86 -4.82 12.56 -1.17
C PRO A 86 -3.81 11.68 -1.92
N LEU A 87 -2.78 11.23 -1.20
CA LEU A 87 -1.92 10.12 -1.63
C LEU A 87 -2.67 8.82 -1.32
N LEU A 88 -2.98 8.07 -2.38
CA LEU A 88 -3.63 6.76 -2.28
C LEU A 88 -2.64 5.66 -2.64
N VAL A 89 -2.58 4.63 -1.81
CA VAL A 89 -1.69 3.47 -2.03
C VAL A 89 -2.49 2.18 -2.14
N SER A 90 -1.89 1.18 -2.79
CA SER A 90 -2.37 -0.20 -2.75
C SER A 90 -1.47 -1.04 -1.85
N VAL A 91 -2.05 -1.83 -0.95
CA VAL A 91 -1.31 -2.80 -0.12
C VAL A 91 -1.53 -4.18 -0.69
N ARG A 92 -0.44 -4.86 -1.06
CA ARG A 92 -0.47 -6.14 -1.77
C ARG A 92 0.49 -7.14 -1.11
N SER A 93 -0.06 -8.27 -0.72
CA SER A 93 0.72 -9.37 -0.15
C SER A 93 1.60 -10.04 -1.23
N GLY A 94 2.80 -10.51 -0.85
CA GLY A 94 3.72 -11.16 -1.79
C GLY A 94 4.79 -12.01 -1.11
N ALA A 95 4.70 -13.33 -1.27
CA ALA A 95 5.72 -14.27 -0.82
C ALA A 95 6.74 -14.58 -1.95
N PRO A 96 7.90 -15.19 -1.64
CA PRO A 96 8.89 -15.61 -2.64
C PRO A 96 8.32 -16.61 -3.66
N VAL A 97 7.40 -17.46 -3.21
CA VAL A 97 6.65 -18.42 -4.03
C VAL A 97 5.17 -18.00 -4.07
N SER A 98 4.53 -18.14 -5.22
CA SER A 98 3.12 -17.80 -5.36
C SER A 98 2.27 -18.71 -4.48
N MET A 99 1.44 -18.10 -3.63
CA MET A 99 0.47 -18.80 -2.79
C MET A 99 -0.92 -18.26 -3.17
N PRO A 100 -1.71 -19.01 -3.95
CA PRO A 100 -3.12 -18.69 -4.15
C PRO A 100 -3.86 -18.66 -2.80
N GLY A 101 -4.71 -17.66 -2.57
CA GLY A 101 -5.46 -17.50 -1.32
C GLY A 101 -4.73 -16.75 -0.20
N MET A 102 -3.59 -16.11 -0.48
CA MET A 102 -2.99 -15.15 0.45
C MET A 102 -3.86 -13.87 0.56
N MET A 103 -3.73 -13.15 1.69
CA MET A 103 -4.40 -11.87 2.00
C MET A 103 -4.68 -11.03 0.75
N ASP A 104 -5.95 -10.63 0.62
CA ASP A 104 -6.45 -9.85 -0.51
C ASP A 104 -5.79 -8.47 -0.63
N THR A 105 -5.87 -7.90 -1.83
CA THR A 105 -5.32 -6.57 -2.11
C THR A 105 -6.26 -5.49 -1.61
N ILE A 106 -5.72 -4.52 -0.88
CA ILE A 106 -6.45 -3.30 -0.49
C ILE A 106 -6.03 -2.18 -1.44
N LEU A 107 -7.00 -1.57 -2.12
CA LEU A 107 -6.79 -0.37 -2.93
C LEU A 107 -7.32 0.88 -2.20
N ASN A 108 -6.94 2.06 -2.70
CA ASN A 108 -7.42 3.37 -2.24
C ASN A 108 -7.07 3.70 -0.77
N LEU A 109 -6.13 2.97 -0.15
CA LEU A 109 -5.75 3.23 1.23
C LEU A 109 -5.16 4.64 1.35
N GLY A 110 -5.62 5.39 2.34
CA GLY A 110 -5.30 6.81 2.52
C GLY A 110 -6.44 7.76 2.16
N LEU A 111 -7.54 7.26 1.57
CA LEU A 111 -8.72 8.08 1.29
C LEU A 111 -9.54 8.32 2.55
N THR A 112 -9.74 9.59 2.90
CA THR A 112 -10.58 10.05 4.03
C THR A 112 -11.85 10.73 3.49
N PRO A 113 -12.88 10.97 4.30
CA PRO A 113 -14.05 11.76 3.87
C PRO A 113 -13.68 13.10 3.24
N ASP A 114 -12.76 13.85 3.84
CA ASP A 114 -12.24 15.10 3.27
C ASP A 114 -11.49 14.84 1.94
N GLY A 115 -10.71 13.76 1.90
CA GLY A 115 -10.00 13.31 0.70
C GLY A 115 -10.92 12.96 -0.47
N VAL A 116 -12.15 12.48 -0.20
CA VAL A 116 -13.15 12.21 -1.23
C VAL A 116 -13.52 13.50 -1.97
N GLN A 117 -13.73 14.59 -1.23
CA GLN A 117 -14.07 15.85 -1.84
C GLN A 117 -12.91 16.39 -2.70
N ALA A 118 -11.69 16.40 -2.16
CA ALA A 118 -10.50 16.81 -2.92
C ALA A 118 -10.31 15.95 -4.19
N LEU A 119 -10.55 14.64 -4.10
CA LEU A 119 -10.45 13.74 -5.25
C LEU A 119 -11.56 13.98 -6.30
N ALA A 120 -12.78 14.25 -5.84
CA ALA A 120 -13.91 14.58 -6.72
C ALA A 120 -13.66 15.85 -7.52
N GLU A 121 -13.17 16.90 -6.86
CA GLU A 121 -12.84 18.18 -7.48
C GLU A 121 -11.70 18.04 -8.50
N ALA A 122 -10.62 17.35 -8.11
CA ALA A 122 -9.45 17.16 -8.96
C ALA A 122 -9.72 16.33 -10.22
N THR A 123 -10.67 15.40 -10.17
CA THR A 123 -11.01 14.51 -11.28
C THR A 123 -12.23 14.96 -12.08
N GLY A 124 -12.99 15.93 -11.56
CA GLY A 124 -14.31 16.29 -12.10
C GLY A 124 -15.33 15.16 -12.02
N GLN A 125 -15.09 14.14 -11.18
CA GLN A 125 -15.90 12.91 -11.13
C GLN A 125 -16.29 12.53 -9.69
N PRO A 126 -17.33 13.16 -9.13
CA PRO A 126 -17.80 12.87 -7.76
C PRO A 126 -18.16 11.40 -7.55
N ARG A 127 -18.81 10.76 -8.54
CA ARG A 127 -19.16 9.34 -8.47
C ARG A 127 -17.93 8.46 -8.30
N PHE A 128 -16.84 8.75 -9.02
CA PHE A 128 -15.59 7.99 -8.93
C PHE A 128 -14.95 8.12 -7.54
N ALA A 129 -14.95 9.32 -6.96
CA ALA A 129 -14.37 9.54 -5.64
C ALA A 129 -15.14 8.78 -4.55
N TRP A 130 -16.48 8.85 -4.56
CA TRP A 130 -17.32 8.10 -3.62
C TRP A 130 -17.27 6.59 -3.85
N ASP A 131 -17.19 6.13 -5.11
CA ASP A 131 -17.00 4.70 -5.44
C ASP A 131 -15.65 4.18 -4.90
N SER A 132 -14.60 4.99 -5.02
CA SER A 132 -13.28 4.67 -4.48
C SER A 132 -13.32 4.54 -2.96
N TYR A 133 -14.05 5.42 -2.27
CA TYR A 133 -14.19 5.41 -0.81
C TYR A 133 -15.03 4.24 -0.31
N ARG A 134 -16.20 3.97 -0.91
CA ARG A 134 -17.01 2.81 -0.49
C ARG A 134 -16.24 1.50 -0.66
N ARG A 135 -15.46 1.37 -1.74
CA ARG A 135 -14.64 0.18 -1.99
C ARG A 135 -13.50 0.05 -1.00
N LEU A 136 -12.88 1.17 -0.58
CA LEU A 136 -11.90 1.16 0.51
C LEU A 136 -12.53 0.63 1.79
N VAL A 137 -13.68 1.18 2.19
CA VAL A 137 -14.38 0.77 3.42
C VAL A 137 -14.71 -0.72 3.38
N GLN A 138 -15.23 -1.20 2.25
CA GLN A 138 -15.52 -2.63 2.06
C GLN A 138 -14.26 -3.50 2.15
N MET A 139 -13.24 -3.24 1.32
CA MET A 139 -12.00 -4.03 1.31
C MET A 139 -11.30 -4.01 2.67
N TYR A 140 -11.24 -2.85 3.34
CA TYR A 140 -10.63 -2.75 4.66
C TYR A 140 -11.44 -3.51 5.71
N GLY A 141 -12.77 -3.40 5.68
CA GLY A 141 -13.67 -4.14 6.55
C GLY A 141 -13.49 -5.65 6.41
N GLU A 142 -13.49 -6.17 5.19
CA GLU A 142 -13.31 -7.60 4.90
C GLU A 142 -11.90 -8.09 5.27
N VAL A 143 -10.86 -7.43 4.74
CA VAL A 143 -9.48 -7.95 4.78
C VAL A 143 -8.78 -7.68 6.10
N VAL A 144 -9.05 -6.53 6.74
CA VAL A 144 -8.34 -6.11 7.96
C VAL A 144 -9.18 -6.36 9.21
N LEU A 145 -10.48 -6.08 9.14
CA LEU A 145 -11.39 -6.20 10.30
C LEU A 145 -12.16 -7.52 10.34
N GLY A 146 -12.11 -8.35 9.29
CA GLY A 146 -12.81 -9.63 9.22
C GLY A 146 -14.33 -9.50 9.17
N ILE A 147 -14.85 -8.41 8.61
CA ILE A 147 -16.29 -8.17 8.44
C ILE A 147 -16.77 -8.90 7.18
N GLU A 148 -17.82 -9.72 7.30
CA GLU A 148 -18.42 -10.44 6.17
C GLU A 148 -18.94 -9.50 5.08
N ALA A 149 -18.67 -9.84 3.81
CA ALA A 149 -19.01 -9.04 2.63
C ALA A 149 -20.51 -8.69 2.53
N GLU A 150 -21.39 -9.60 2.97
CA GLU A 150 -22.82 -9.37 3.01
C GLU A 150 -23.22 -8.12 3.82
N GLY A 151 -22.42 -7.71 4.79
CA GLY A 151 -22.62 -6.48 5.56
C GLY A 151 -22.58 -5.23 4.68
N PHE A 152 -21.80 -5.25 3.60
CA PHE A 152 -21.63 -4.14 2.66
C PHE A 152 -22.53 -4.25 1.42
N GLU A 153 -22.85 -5.47 0.96
CA GLU A 153 -23.73 -5.66 -0.22
C GLU A 153 -25.20 -5.26 0.01
N ARG A 154 -25.62 -5.16 1.28
CA ARG A 154 -26.97 -4.74 1.67
C ARG A 154 -27.16 -3.22 1.78
N LEU A 155 -26.09 -2.43 1.62
CA LEU A 155 -26.06 -0.97 1.75
C LEU A 155 -26.07 -0.28 0.38
#